data_AF-E2BD63-F1
#
_entry.id   AF-E2BD63-F1
#
_cell.length_a   1.000
_cell.length_b   1.000
_cell.length_c   1.000
_cell.angle_alpha   90.00
_cell.angle_beta   90.00
_cell.angle_gamma   90.00
#
_symmetry.space_group_name_H-M   'P 1'
#
loop_
_entity.id
_entity.type
_entity.pdbx_description
1 polymer ?
#
loop_
_entity_poly.entity_id
_entity_poly.type
_entity_poly.pdbx_seq_one_letter_code
_entity_poly.pdbx_strand_id
1 'polypeptide(L)'
;MATYHKYECKILALLIGSGMSVLSMLALRMVTQEGVRKCLRICEELRKSGGRACEKAAAPSATLAVTTRPDMRDDDDDAKSASKSAKRRIRRRKLRESRRGDGITATTKSAKVTEEPEGKEQEEEKDDEGQVGTMKSREDGDDEGVDVRAYDLVTHRDRRTAKDFLERSLMAAFLLKCLQRVGFFDRPAADDGRVPDAEEISVAGLLLRNLQLLQFNAHEFFETRLSAQHRFRGSRPVYLGVAIYPTVARFNHDCYPAVTRYFVGRHIVIRATRGLRPGDVIAENYGPIFTKRSLAERQRTLAARYWFRCTCKACQEDWPRFENLTNDSASLRCPTAGCGRLHSRASQQQQQQQQQRPCKPIKCPGCQKKICLEDRLACLRECEALYTRGLASMEEEQVSEAIETLREALGRFHRVAGAPHRDTHLAEIALSSCLADSGNTWRPTAL
;
A
#
# COMPACT_ATOMS: atom_id res chain seq x y z
N MET A 1 10.69 7.14 30.13
CA MET A 1 9.66 6.80 29.11
C MET A 1 8.49 6.01 29.71
N ALA A 2 7.28 6.60 29.74
CA ALA A 2 6.07 5.89 30.14
C ALA A 2 5.51 5.06 28.96
N THR A 3 5.97 3.82 28.80
CA THR A 3 5.54 2.98 27.67
C THR A 3 4.06 2.57 27.78
N TYR A 4 3.38 2.46 26.64
CA TYR A 4 1.98 2.00 26.55
C TYR A 4 1.75 0.61 27.20
N HIS A 5 2.81 -0.18 27.37
CA HIS A 5 2.79 -1.50 28.00
C HIS A 5 2.21 -1.47 29.42
N LYS A 6 2.39 -0.37 30.18
CA LYS A 6 1.83 -0.20 31.55
C LYS A 6 0.29 -0.23 31.59
N TYR A 7 -0.34 0.01 30.44
CA TYR A 7 -1.79 -0.09 30.25
C TYR A 7 -2.16 -1.39 29.54
N GLU A 8 -1.57 -1.65 28.36
CA GLU A 8 -2.07 -2.72 27.49
C GLU A 8 -1.66 -4.14 27.87
N CYS A 9 -0.50 -4.35 28.50
CA CYS A 9 -0.10 -5.71 28.90
C CYS A 9 -1.11 -6.33 29.89
N LYS A 10 -1.77 -5.50 30.71
CA LYS A 10 -2.84 -5.89 31.65
C LYS A 10 -4.09 -6.46 30.97
N ILE A 11 -4.31 -6.15 29.69
CA ILE A 11 -5.50 -6.55 28.91
C ILE A 11 -5.15 -7.27 27.59
N LEU A 12 -3.88 -7.56 27.32
CA LEU A 12 -3.44 -8.12 26.04
C LEU A 12 -4.13 -9.46 25.71
N ALA A 13 -4.33 -10.31 26.73
CA ALA A 13 -5.07 -11.56 26.59
C ALA A 13 -6.55 -11.35 26.20
N LEU A 14 -7.20 -10.30 26.72
CA LEU A 14 -8.56 -9.90 26.34
C LEU A 14 -8.60 -9.36 24.91
N LEU A 15 -7.65 -8.50 24.53
CA LEU A 15 -7.58 -7.95 23.17
C LEU A 15 -7.42 -9.06 22.13
N ILE A 16 -6.51 -10.01 22.35
CA ILE A 16 -6.30 -11.17 21.48
C ILE A 16 -7.51 -12.13 21.52
N GLY A 17 -7.98 -12.48 22.71
CA GLY A 17 -9.05 -13.47 22.92
C GLY A 17 -10.43 -13.03 22.44
N SER A 18 -10.73 -11.73 22.47
CA SER A 18 -11.99 -11.15 21.99
C SER A 18 -12.20 -11.30 20.47
N GLY A 19 -11.14 -11.56 19.71
CA GLY A 19 -11.19 -11.60 18.25
C GLY A 19 -11.51 -10.24 17.60
N MET A 20 -11.30 -9.13 18.32
CA MET A 20 -11.50 -7.79 17.78
C MET A 20 -10.56 -7.49 16.60
N SER A 21 -10.88 -6.45 15.83
CA SER A 21 -10.06 -6.07 14.69
C SER A 21 -8.70 -5.52 15.15
N VAL A 22 -7.64 -5.77 14.37
CA VAL A 22 -6.33 -5.13 14.58
C VAL A 22 -6.41 -3.60 14.52
N LEU A 23 -7.40 -3.04 13.81
CA LEU A 23 -7.68 -1.60 13.79
C LEU A 23 -8.25 -1.10 15.13
N SER A 24 -8.97 -1.93 15.87
CA SER A 24 -9.43 -1.62 17.24
C SER A 24 -8.24 -1.57 18.21
N MET A 25 -7.29 -2.51 18.07
CA MET A 25 -6.04 -2.50 18.84
C MET A 25 -5.16 -1.29 18.48
N LEU A 26 -5.09 -0.92 17.21
CA LEU A 26 -4.37 0.28 16.78
C LEU A 26 -5.06 1.59 17.24
N ALA A 27 -6.40 1.63 17.27
CA ALA A 27 -7.15 2.76 17.82
C ALA A 27 -6.87 2.96 19.33
N LEU A 28 -6.70 1.87 20.08
CA LEU A 28 -6.28 1.87 21.48
C LEU A 28 -4.81 2.32 21.61
N ARG A 29 -3.89 1.76 20.82
CA ARG A 29 -2.46 2.15 20.77
C ARG A 29 -2.29 3.66 20.56
N MET A 30 -3.06 4.25 19.65
CA MET A 30 -3.05 5.70 19.38
C MET A 30 -3.46 6.57 20.58
N VAL A 31 -4.11 6.01 21.60
CA VAL A 31 -4.48 6.70 22.85
C VAL A 31 -3.48 6.36 23.97
N THR A 32 -3.15 5.08 24.14
CA THR A 32 -2.27 4.59 25.21
C THR A 32 -0.82 5.03 25.06
N GLN A 33 -0.36 5.32 23.84
CA GLN A 33 0.99 5.83 23.58
C GLN A 33 1.15 7.34 23.89
N GLU A 34 0.05 8.10 23.85
CA GLU A 34 0.08 9.57 24.04
C GLU A 34 -0.24 9.96 25.50
N GLY A 35 -1.06 9.16 26.20
CA GLY A 35 -1.51 9.46 27.55
C GLY A 35 -2.65 10.50 27.61
N VAL A 36 -3.32 10.58 28.78
CA VAL A 36 -4.56 11.37 28.97
C VAL A 36 -4.36 12.84 28.58
N ARG A 37 -3.38 13.53 29.18
CA ARG A 37 -3.13 14.96 28.96
C ARG A 37 -2.99 15.30 27.47
N LYS A 38 -2.23 14.50 26.72
CA LYS A 38 -2.01 14.72 25.29
C LYS A 38 -3.23 14.35 24.46
N CYS A 39 -3.99 13.32 24.84
CA CYS A 39 -5.29 13.02 24.21
C CYS A 39 -6.31 14.15 24.39
N LEU A 40 -6.34 14.82 25.55
CA LEU A 40 -7.19 16.00 25.77
C LEU A 40 -6.75 17.19 24.92
N ARG A 41 -5.44 17.49 24.86
CA ARG A 41 -4.90 18.52 23.93
C ARG A 41 -5.23 18.21 22.45
N ILE A 42 -5.17 16.95 22.01
CA ILE A 42 -5.66 16.53 20.67
C ILE A 42 -7.15 16.89 20.50
N CYS A 43 -8.00 16.56 21.48
CA CYS A 43 -9.43 16.82 21.39
C CYS A 43 -9.75 18.32 21.31
N GLU A 44 -9.05 19.16 22.06
CA GLU A 44 -9.17 20.62 22.00
C GLU A 44 -8.79 21.18 20.62
N GLU A 45 -7.66 20.75 20.06
CA GLU A 45 -7.19 21.27 18.77
C GLU A 45 -8.08 20.83 17.61
N LEU A 46 -8.67 19.64 17.69
CA LEU A 46 -9.70 19.17 16.77
C LEU A 46 -11.03 19.93 16.91
N ARG A 47 -11.40 20.40 18.10
CA ARG A 47 -12.57 21.28 18.29
C ARG A 47 -12.33 22.65 17.67
N LYS A 48 -11.18 23.28 17.93
CA LYS A 48 -10.78 24.58 17.33
C LYS A 48 -10.77 24.50 15.80
N SER A 49 -10.19 23.43 15.25
CA SER A 49 -10.12 23.20 13.80
C SER A 49 -11.49 22.91 13.18
N GLY A 50 -12.34 22.16 13.89
CA GLY A 50 -13.72 21.87 13.47
C GLY A 50 -14.62 23.12 13.41
N GLY A 51 -14.48 24.03 14.39
CA GLY A 51 -15.20 25.32 14.37
C GLY A 51 -14.85 26.15 13.14
N ARG A 52 -13.56 26.33 12.87
CA ARG A 52 -13.04 27.07 11.70
C ARG A 52 -13.44 26.44 10.35
N ALA A 53 -13.66 25.12 10.31
CA ALA A 53 -14.17 24.44 9.12
C ALA A 53 -15.67 24.70 8.88
N CYS A 54 -16.46 24.80 9.95
CA CYS A 54 -17.88 25.13 9.88
C CYS A 54 -18.10 26.57 9.36
N GLU A 55 -17.32 27.53 9.86
CA GLU A 55 -17.35 28.93 9.41
C GLU A 55 -17.02 29.07 7.91
N LYS A 56 -16.02 28.31 7.41
CA LYS A 56 -15.64 28.34 5.98
C LYS A 56 -16.64 27.63 5.06
N ALA A 57 -17.47 26.73 5.58
CA ALA A 57 -18.53 26.07 4.82
C ALA A 57 -19.80 26.94 4.65
N ALA A 58 -19.89 28.07 5.38
CA ALA A 58 -21.03 28.99 5.32
C ALA A 58 -20.93 30.08 4.23
N ALA A 59 -19.85 30.12 3.44
CA ALA A 59 -19.72 31.03 2.30
C ALA A 59 -20.46 30.48 1.06
N PRO A 60 -21.27 31.29 0.36
CA PRO A 60 -22.06 30.83 -0.78
C PRO A 60 -21.16 30.51 -1.98
N SER A 61 -21.00 29.23 -2.29
CA SER A 61 -20.31 28.79 -3.51
C SER A 61 -21.31 28.65 -4.67
N ALA A 62 -20.90 29.12 -5.84
CA ALA A 62 -21.79 29.38 -6.97
C ALA A 62 -22.36 28.11 -7.66
N THR A 63 -23.50 28.31 -8.31
CA THR A 63 -24.31 27.33 -9.02
C THR A 63 -23.52 26.48 -10.02
N LEU A 64 -23.58 25.16 -9.89
CA LEU A 64 -23.28 24.20 -10.97
C LEU A 64 -24.50 23.31 -11.20
N ALA A 65 -24.83 23.10 -12.48
CA ALA A 65 -26.15 22.65 -12.90
C ALA A 65 -26.47 21.20 -12.49
N VAL A 66 -27.70 21.01 -12.01
CA VAL A 66 -28.30 19.69 -11.79
C VAL A 66 -28.57 19.03 -13.15
N THR A 67 -27.88 17.93 -13.44
CA THR A 67 -28.32 16.98 -14.47
C THR A 67 -29.17 15.89 -13.82
N THR A 68 -30.42 15.81 -14.25
CA THR A 68 -31.43 14.86 -13.76
C THR A 68 -31.01 13.41 -14.00
N ARG A 69 -31.11 12.57 -12.96
CA ARG A 69 -31.04 11.11 -13.11
C ARG A 69 -32.43 10.56 -13.46
N PRO A 70 -32.55 9.51 -14.28
CA PRO A 70 -33.80 8.78 -14.44
C PRO A 70 -34.07 7.90 -13.21
N ASP A 71 -35.36 7.67 -12.93
CA ASP A 71 -35.83 6.80 -11.86
C ASP A 71 -35.24 5.39 -11.90
N MET A 72 -34.87 4.89 -10.73
CA MET A 72 -34.73 3.46 -10.47
C MET A 72 -35.88 3.09 -9.55
N ARG A 73 -36.84 2.33 -10.09
CA ARG A 73 -37.98 1.80 -9.33
C ARG A 73 -37.48 0.76 -8.32
N ASP A 74 -38.20 0.66 -7.20
CA ASP A 74 -38.03 -0.44 -6.26
C ASP A 74 -38.40 -1.77 -6.93
N ASP A 75 -37.49 -2.74 -6.84
CA ASP A 75 -37.75 -4.17 -7.00
C ASP A 75 -37.06 -4.88 -5.83
N ASP A 76 -37.83 -5.11 -4.78
CA ASP A 76 -37.46 -5.91 -3.62
C ASP A 76 -37.90 -7.36 -3.91
N ASP A 77 -36.96 -8.26 -4.27
CA ASP A 77 -36.92 -9.60 -3.65
C ASP A 77 -35.65 -10.45 -3.96
N ASP A 78 -35.44 -11.43 -3.09
CA ASP A 78 -34.67 -12.68 -3.23
C ASP A 78 -33.15 -12.62 -3.51
N ALA A 79 -32.38 -12.06 -2.56
CA ALA A 79 -30.94 -12.30 -2.43
C ALA A 79 -30.59 -13.10 -1.15
N LYS A 80 -30.94 -14.41 -1.15
CA LYS A 80 -30.70 -15.39 -0.06
C LYS A 80 -29.39 -15.19 0.71
N SER A 81 -29.50 -14.83 2.00
CA SER A 81 -28.33 -14.60 2.85
C SER A 81 -27.54 -15.90 3.10
N ALA A 82 -26.25 -15.90 2.77
CA ALA A 82 -25.40 -17.07 2.96
C ALA A 82 -25.19 -17.38 4.46
N SER A 83 -25.61 -18.58 4.88
CA SER A 83 -25.60 -19.00 6.29
C SER A 83 -24.20 -18.96 6.95
N LYS A 84 -24.17 -18.95 8.29
CA LYS A 84 -22.92 -18.97 9.07
C LYS A 84 -21.97 -20.11 8.66
N SER A 85 -22.52 -21.25 8.20
CA SER A 85 -21.74 -22.39 7.67
C SER A 85 -21.04 -22.06 6.34
N ALA A 86 -21.74 -21.42 5.39
CA ALA A 86 -21.17 -21.02 4.11
C ALA A 86 -20.00 -20.02 4.28
N LYS A 87 -20.17 -19.02 5.16
CA LYS A 87 -19.10 -18.05 5.51
C LYS A 87 -17.88 -18.74 6.13
N ARG A 88 -18.07 -19.77 6.97
CA ARG A 88 -17.00 -20.61 7.54
C ARG A 88 -16.31 -21.48 6.46
N ARG A 89 -17.06 -21.99 5.48
CA ARG A 89 -16.53 -22.76 4.33
C ARG A 89 -15.65 -21.90 3.42
N ILE A 90 -16.04 -20.65 3.16
CA ILE A 90 -15.24 -19.66 2.41
C ILE A 90 -13.95 -19.31 3.16
N ARG A 91 -14.01 -19.09 4.49
CA ARG A 91 -12.80 -18.84 5.31
C ARG A 91 -11.84 -20.03 5.31
N ARG A 92 -12.36 -21.27 5.41
CA ARG A 92 -11.56 -22.51 5.26
C ARG A 92 -11.00 -22.71 3.84
N ARG A 93 -11.71 -22.27 2.79
CA ARG A 93 -11.23 -22.30 1.40
C ARG A 93 -10.02 -21.37 1.21
N LYS A 94 -10.10 -20.11 1.66
CA LYS A 94 -8.96 -19.17 1.63
C LYS A 94 -7.75 -19.69 2.42
N LEU A 95 -7.97 -20.33 3.56
CA LEU A 95 -6.92 -21.00 4.36
C LEU A 95 -6.33 -22.25 3.68
N ARG A 96 -7.08 -22.96 2.83
CA ARG A 96 -6.57 -24.10 2.03
C ARG A 96 -5.85 -23.64 0.77
N GLU A 97 -6.31 -22.58 0.12
CA GLU A 97 -5.62 -21.96 -1.02
C GLU A 97 -4.25 -21.40 -0.59
N SER A 98 -4.15 -20.82 0.62
CA SER A 98 -2.88 -20.42 1.24
C SER A 98 -1.94 -21.58 1.63
N ARG A 99 -2.40 -22.84 1.59
CA ARG A 99 -1.61 -24.04 1.94
C ARG A 99 -1.32 -24.95 0.72
N ARG A 100 -1.79 -24.57 -0.47
CA ARG A 100 -1.60 -25.34 -1.72
C ARG A 100 -0.41 -24.87 -2.56
N GLY A 101 0.37 -23.92 -2.06
CA GLY A 101 1.70 -23.58 -2.61
C GLY A 101 2.83 -24.45 -2.04
N ASP A 102 2.58 -25.18 -0.95
CA ASP A 102 3.56 -26.07 -0.33
C ASP A 102 3.41 -27.48 -0.90
N GLY A 103 4.33 -27.89 -1.78
CA GLY A 103 4.33 -29.25 -2.32
C GLY A 103 5.27 -29.49 -3.49
N ILE A 104 6.54 -29.78 -3.19
CA ILE A 104 7.36 -30.78 -3.91
C ILE A 104 8.33 -31.39 -2.88
N THR A 105 8.54 -32.69 -3.05
CA THR A 105 9.17 -33.66 -2.14
C THR A 105 10.60 -33.37 -1.72
N ALA A 106 10.90 -33.62 -0.44
CA ALA A 106 12.27 -33.84 0.04
C ALA A 106 12.65 -35.33 -0.06
N THR A 107 13.89 -35.62 -0.46
CA THR A 107 14.56 -36.90 -0.19
C THR A 107 15.83 -36.62 0.61
N THR A 108 15.84 -37.07 1.85
CA THR A 108 16.91 -36.90 2.84
C THR A 108 18.10 -37.82 2.59
N LYS A 109 19.32 -37.35 2.88
CA LYS A 109 20.37 -38.16 3.52
C LYS A 109 21.34 -37.24 4.29
N SER A 110 21.75 -37.69 5.47
CA SER A 110 22.47 -36.89 6.47
C SER A 110 23.94 -37.30 6.60
N ALA A 111 24.83 -36.33 6.84
CA ALA A 111 26.12 -36.47 7.53
C ALA A 111 26.52 -35.04 7.97
N LYS A 112 26.38 -34.68 9.25
CA LYS A 112 27.29 -34.93 10.39
C LYS A 112 28.45 -33.92 10.44
N VAL A 113 28.38 -33.07 11.46
CA VAL A 113 29.29 -31.96 11.81
C VAL A 113 30.60 -32.49 12.43
N THR A 114 31.68 -31.75 12.21
CA THR A 114 32.85 -31.67 13.12
C THR A 114 33.44 -30.26 13.08
N GLU A 115 33.67 -29.72 14.27
CA GLU A 115 34.37 -28.48 14.62
C GLU A 115 35.88 -28.77 14.89
N GLU A 116 36.83 -27.86 15.13
CA GLU A 116 36.91 -26.38 15.32
C GLU A 116 38.18 -25.88 14.52
N PRO A 117 38.91 -24.77 14.81
CA PRO A 117 38.61 -23.51 15.51
C PRO A 117 39.06 -22.21 14.77
N GLU A 118 38.87 -21.10 15.49
CA GLU A 118 39.15 -19.69 15.24
C GLU A 118 40.61 -19.30 14.87
N GLY A 119 40.75 -18.16 14.17
CA GLY A 119 41.96 -17.34 14.07
C GLY A 119 41.60 -15.85 14.14
N LYS A 120 42.38 -15.05 14.89
CA LYS A 120 42.13 -13.62 15.18
C LYS A 120 42.95 -12.68 14.26
N GLU A 121 42.75 -11.38 14.49
CA GLU A 121 43.43 -10.17 13.98
C GLU A 121 42.60 -9.48 12.89
N GLN A 122 41.85 -8.40 13.18
CA GLN A 122 42.26 -7.03 13.57
C GLN A 122 43.12 -6.33 12.52
N GLU A 123 42.54 -5.35 11.84
CA GLU A 123 43.16 -4.04 11.63
C GLU A 123 42.07 -2.98 11.45
N GLU A 124 42.33 -1.77 11.94
CA GLU A 124 41.40 -0.63 11.94
C GLU A 124 41.76 0.33 10.79
N GLU A 125 40.78 0.84 10.04
CA GLU A 125 40.98 2.11 9.33
C GLU A 125 39.76 3.03 9.42
N LYS A 126 40.07 4.25 9.88
CA LYS A 126 39.30 5.50 9.95
C LYS A 126 39.55 6.30 8.65
N ASP A 127 38.78 7.28 8.18
CA ASP A 127 37.53 7.96 8.55
C ASP A 127 36.86 8.43 7.23
N ASP A 128 35.54 8.70 7.19
CA ASP A 128 35.00 9.94 6.56
C ASP A 128 33.53 10.17 7.00
N GLU A 129 33.22 11.38 7.45
CA GLU A 129 31.96 11.71 8.15
C GLU A 129 30.88 12.29 7.22
N GLY A 130 30.16 11.41 6.52
CA GLY A 130 28.92 11.75 5.81
C GLY A 130 27.74 12.03 6.75
N GLN A 131 27.59 13.26 7.21
CA GLN A 131 26.65 13.72 8.25
C GLN A 131 25.17 13.29 8.06
N VAL A 132 24.77 12.15 8.62
CA VAL A 132 23.37 11.73 8.75
C VAL A 132 22.79 12.30 10.04
N GLY A 133 21.78 13.18 9.92
CA GLY A 133 21.16 13.87 11.06
C GLY A 133 20.49 12.91 12.06
N THR A 134 21.20 12.58 13.13
CA THR A 134 20.71 11.73 14.23
C THR A 134 19.60 12.45 15.00
N MET A 135 18.36 11.94 14.90
CA MET A 135 17.27 12.40 15.76
C MET A 135 17.55 12.03 17.22
N LYS A 136 18.03 13.01 17.97
CA LYS A 136 18.31 12.92 19.41
C LYS A 136 17.05 12.49 20.16
N SER A 137 17.24 11.65 21.19
CA SER A 137 16.19 11.22 22.11
C SER A 137 15.46 12.42 22.72
N ARG A 138 14.13 12.49 22.51
CA ARG A 138 13.27 13.49 23.13
C ARG A 138 13.04 13.13 24.60
N GLU A 139 13.65 13.90 25.49
CA GLU A 139 13.27 14.00 26.90
C GLU A 139 12.49 15.30 27.14
N ASP A 140 11.76 15.32 28.25
CA ASP A 140 10.58 16.14 28.49
C ASP A 140 10.78 17.66 28.33
N GLY A 141 10.03 18.23 27.38
CA GLY A 141 9.70 19.65 27.30
C GLY A 141 8.21 19.79 27.01
N ASP A 142 7.44 20.40 27.92
CA ASP A 142 5.96 20.33 27.92
C ASP A 142 5.26 21.17 26.82
N ASP A 143 6.06 21.80 25.93
CA ASP A 143 5.64 22.65 24.79
C ASP A 143 5.94 22.01 23.41
N GLU A 144 6.09 20.68 23.32
CA GLU A 144 6.00 20.03 22.01
C GLU A 144 4.54 20.01 21.50
N GLY A 145 4.30 20.78 20.44
CA GLY A 145 3.01 20.86 19.75
C GLY A 145 2.42 19.50 19.37
N VAL A 146 1.10 19.40 19.44
CA VAL A 146 0.37 18.14 19.21
C VAL A 146 0.35 17.76 17.73
N ASP A 147 0.88 16.58 17.39
CA ASP A 147 0.80 16.04 16.03
C ASP A 147 -0.63 15.59 15.70
N VAL A 148 -1.39 16.47 15.05
CA VAL A 148 -2.75 16.20 14.60
C VAL A 148 -2.86 15.66 13.17
N ARG A 149 -1.75 15.45 12.45
CA ARG A 149 -1.74 15.12 11.00
C ARG A 149 -2.52 13.85 10.65
N ALA A 150 -2.59 12.89 11.57
CA ALA A 150 -3.38 11.66 11.42
C ALA A 150 -4.90 11.90 11.41
N TYR A 151 -5.36 13.00 12.00
CA TYR A 151 -6.77 13.33 12.18
C TYR A 151 -7.35 14.19 11.04
N ASP A 152 -6.50 14.76 10.19
CA ASP A 152 -6.88 15.37 8.90
C ASP A 152 -7.30 14.34 7.85
N LEU A 153 -7.08 13.05 8.12
CA LEU A 153 -7.34 11.96 7.20
C LEU A 153 -8.82 11.59 7.14
N VAL A 154 -9.25 11.01 6.02
CA VAL A 154 -10.66 10.81 5.73
C VAL A 154 -11.31 9.79 6.66
N THR A 155 -12.39 10.18 7.32
CA THR A 155 -13.21 9.31 8.19
C THR A 155 -14.47 8.79 7.51
N HIS A 156 -14.85 9.41 6.39
CA HIS A 156 -16.16 9.32 5.73
C HIS A 156 -17.35 9.40 6.70
N ARG A 157 -17.24 10.23 7.75
CA ARG A 157 -18.27 10.39 8.80
C ARG A 157 -19.69 10.51 8.23
N ASP A 158 -19.87 11.35 7.23
CA ASP A 158 -21.18 11.74 6.69
C ASP A 158 -21.73 10.73 5.66
N ARG A 159 -20.96 9.68 5.34
CA ARG A 159 -21.36 8.55 4.47
C ARG A 159 -21.58 7.26 5.26
N ARG A 160 -21.43 7.28 6.59
CA ARG A 160 -21.62 6.11 7.46
C ARG A 160 -23.10 5.86 7.73
N THR A 161 -23.52 4.60 7.67
CA THR A 161 -24.87 4.21 8.08
C THR A 161 -25.00 4.26 9.60
N ALA A 162 -26.22 4.45 10.12
CA ALA A 162 -26.48 4.41 11.56
C ALA A 162 -25.97 3.12 12.22
N LYS A 163 -26.05 1.99 11.52
CA LYS A 163 -25.51 0.70 11.96
C LYS A 163 -23.97 0.70 12.11
N ASP A 164 -23.24 1.17 11.08
CA ASP A 164 -21.77 1.25 11.15
C ASP A 164 -21.32 2.23 12.26
N PHE A 165 -22.05 3.34 12.42
CA PHE A 165 -21.80 4.31 13.47
C PHE A 165 -22.02 3.71 14.88
N LEU A 166 -23.11 2.95 15.07
CA LEU A 166 -23.39 2.23 16.32
C LEU A 166 -22.32 1.16 16.62
N GLU A 167 -21.95 0.32 15.65
CA GLU A 167 -20.93 -0.71 15.82
C GLU A 167 -19.58 -0.12 16.28
N ARG A 168 -19.19 1.05 15.75
CA ARG A 168 -17.97 1.77 16.18
C ARG A 168 -18.12 2.45 17.53
N SER A 169 -19.31 2.99 17.84
CA SER A 169 -19.57 3.64 19.12
C SER A 169 -19.54 2.63 20.27
N LEU A 170 -20.10 1.43 20.05
CA LEU A 170 -19.99 0.30 20.99
C LEU A 170 -18.54 -0.16 21.18
N MET A 171 -17.76 -0.26 20.10
CA MET A 171 -16.33 -0.59 20.20
C MET A 171 -15.52 0.51 20.92
N ALA A 172 -15.83 1.79 20.70
CA ALA A 172 -15.21 2.91 21.42
C ALA A 172 -15.53 2.88 22.93
N ALA A 173 -16.80 2.60 23.29
CA ALA A 173 -17.23 2.44 24.67
C ALA A 173 -16.57 1.22 25.36
N PHE A 174 -16.44 0.10 24.65
CA PHE A 174 -15.70 -1.08 25.14
C PHE A 174 -14.23 -0.73 25.40
N LEU A 175 -13.55 -0.10 24.45
CA LEU A 175 -12.15 0.32 24.61
C LEU A 175 -11.99 1.36 25.74
N LEU A 176 -12.96 2.25 25.94
CA LEU A 176 -12.98 3.16 27.11
C LEU A 176 -13.04 2.39 28.42
N LYS A 177 -13.95 1.42 28.57
CA LYS A 177 -14.04 0.56 29.77
C LYS A 177 -12.74 -0.21 30.00
N CYS A 178 -12.06 -0.67 28.94
CA CYS A 178 -10.70 -1.22 29.05
C CYS A 178 -9.70 -0.19 29.62
N LEU A 179 -9.67 1.05 29.10
CA LEU A 179 -8.80 2.12 29.61
C LEU A 179 -9.07 2.46 31.09
N GLN A 180 -10.35 2.54 31.47
CA GLN A 180 -10.77 2.73 32.87
C GLN A 180 -10.27 1.59 33.77
N ARG A 181 -10.36 0.34 33.33
CA ARG A 181 -9.96 -0.83 34.15
C ARG A 181 -8.44 -0.95 34.33
N VAL A 182 -7.64 -0.54 33.35
CA VAL A 182 -6.16 -0.61 33.44
C VAL A 182 -5.51 0.57 34.15
N GLY A 183 -6.30 1.56 34.58
CA GLY A 183 -5.84 2.77 35.25
C GLY A 183 -5.26 3.81 34.29
N PHE A 184 -5.84 3.99 33.10
CA PHE A 184 -5.39 5.02 32.16
C PHE A 184 -5.58 6.45 32.69
N PHE A 185 -6.70 6.68 33.40
CA PHE A 185 -7.12 7.98 33.95
C PHE A 185 -6.70 8.19 35.41
N ASP A 186 -5.73 7.44 35.91
CA ASP A 186 -5.25 7.43 37.31
C ASP A 186 -6.36 7.19 38.39
N ARG A 187 -7.56 6.80 37.94
CA ARG A 187 -8.75 6.45 38.72
C ARG A 187 -9.31 5.12 38.20
N PRO A 188 -8.69 3.97 38.53
CA PRO A 188 -9.13 2.68 37.99
C PRO A 188 -10.56 2.39 38.43
N ALA A 189 -11.45 2.12 37.47
CA ALA A 189 -12.84 1.80 37.80
C ALA A 189 -12.92 0.46 38.54
N ALA A 190 -13.46 0.50 39.76
CA ALA A 190 -13.84 -0.67 40.55
C ALA A 190 -15.28 -1.12 40.25
N ASP A 191 -16.13 -0.19 39.79
CA ASP A 191 -17.53 -0.40 39.41
C ASP A 191 -17.72 -0.22 37.90
N ASP A 192 -18.31 -1.21 37.25
CA ASP A 192 -18.64 -1.18 35.82
C ASP A 192 -19.81 -0.21 35.51
N GLY A 193 -20.65 0.10 36.50
CA GLY A 193 -21.79 1.02 36.41
C GLY A 193 -21.41 2.50 36.34
N ARG A 194 -20.16 2.89 36.67
CA ARG A 194 -19.71 4.28 36.63
C ARG A 194 -19.96 4.93 35.26
N VAL A 195 -20.70 6.04 35.28
CA VAL A 195 -20.90 6.96 34.15
C VAL A 195 -19.58 7.69 33.85
N PRO A 196 -19.12 7.71 32.58
CA PRO A 196 -17.91 8.43 32.21
C PRO A 196 -17.99 9.94 32.45
N ASP A 197 -16.89 10.54 32.92
CA ASP A 197 -16.76 11.99 33.05
C ASP A 197 -16.39 12.70 31.72
N ALA A 198 -16.29 14.03 31.72
CA ALA A 198 -16.04 14.82 30.51
C ALA A 198 -14.67 14.54 29.85
N GLU A 199 -13.65 14.14 30.61
CA GLU A 199 -12.35 13.75 30.08
C GLU A 199 -12.42 12.36 29.45
N GLU A 200 -13.04 11.41 30.15
CA GLU A 200 -13.29 10.05 29.66
C GLU A 200 -14.15 10.06 28.39
N ILE A 201 -15.21 10.89 28.31
CA ILE A 201 -16.02 11.10 27.11
C ILE A 201 -15.19 11.71 25.97
N SER A 202 -14.28 12.65 26.27
CA SER A 202 -13.39 13.24 25.24
C SER A 202 -12.47 12.18 24.63
N VAL A 203 -11.85 11.33 25.46
CA VAL A 203 -11.03 10.20 25.01
C VAL A 203 -11.87 9.14 24.27
N ALA A 204 -13.11 8.87 24.69
CA ALA A 204 -14.02 7.99 23.96
C ALA A 204 -14.38 8.53 22.56
N GLY A 205 -14.58 9.84 22.44
CA GLY A 205 -14.75 10.51 21.15
C GLY A 205 -13.51 10.38 20.25
N LEU A 206 -12.31 10.43 20.84
CA LEU A 206 -11.05 10.20 20.13
C LEU A 206 -10.91 8.74 19.66
N LEU A 207 -11.26 7.76 20.50
CA LEU A 207 -11.33 6.34 20.13
C LEU A 207 -12.31 6.10 18.98
N LEU A 208 -13.50 6.72 19.02
CA LEU A 208 -14.47 6.65 17.92
C LEU A 208 -13.90 7.24 16.62
N ARG A 209 -13.23 8.40 16.69
CA ARG A 209 -12.56 9.01 15.53
C ARG A 209 -11.45 8.10 14.98
N ASN A 210 -10.64 7.48 15.85
CA ASN A 210 -9.61 6.51 15.48
C ASN A 210 -10.21 5.29 14.76
N LEU A 211 -11.30 4.72 15.28
CA LEU A 211 -12.00 3.62 14.64
C LEU A 211 -12.57 4.00 13.27
N GLN A 212 -12.99 5.25 13.07
CA GLN A 212 -13.48 5.74 11.78
C GLN A 212 -12.37 6.03 10.77
N LEU A 213 -11.22 6.58 11.19
CA LEU A 213 -10.10 6.91 10.29
C LEU A 213 -9.30 5.66 9.89
N LEU A 214 -9.10 4.71 10.81
CA LEU A 214 -8.22 3.55 10.57
C LEU A 214 -8.78 2.57 9.53
N GLN A 215 -10.09 2.58 9.25
CA GLN A 215 -10.67 1.77 8.17
C GLN A 215 -10.07 2.08 6.79
N PHE A 216 -9.79 3.37 6.53
CA PHE A 216 -9.41 3.85 5.19
C PHE A 216 -7.93 4.19 5.06
N ASN A 217 -7.27 4.57 6.17
CA ASN A 217 -5.95 5.20 6.15
C ASN A 217 -4.83 4.35 6.75
N ALA A 218 -5.15 3.18 7.32
CA ALA A 218 -4.17 2.34 7.99
C ALA A 218 -3.46 1.39 7.01
N HIS A 219 -2.14 1.26 7.18
CA HIS A 219 -1.26 0.55 6.25
C HIS A 219 -0.76 -0.75 6.86
N GLU A 220 -0.82 -1.81 6.06
CA GLU A 220 -0.29 -3.12 6.40
C GLU A 220 1.23 -3.13 6.18
N PHE A 221 2.02 -3.34 7.24
CA PHE A 221 3.48 -3.47 7.15
C PHE A 221 3.95 -4.93 7.22
N PHE A 222 5.06 -5.21 6.56
CA PHE A 222 5.59 -6.55 6.35
C PHE A 222 7.13 -6.56 6.38
N GLU A 223 7.67 -7.75 6.60
CA GLU A 223 9.07 -8.10 6.30
C GLU A 223 9.10 -9.04 5.09
N THR A 224 10.20 -9.07 4.34
CA THR A 224 10.43 -10.10 3.31
C THR A 224 11.23 -11.25 3.91
N ARG A 225 10.62 -12.43 4.03
CA ARG A 225 11.35 -13.64 4.43
C ARG A 225 12.01 -14.25 3.21
N LEU A 226 13.33 -14.35 3.24
CA LEU A 226 14.15 -14.90 2.16
C LEU A 226 14.21 -16.43 2.29
N SER A 227 14.51 -17.13 1.19
CA SER A 227 14.79 -18.57 1.25
C SER A 227 16.22 -18.80 1.74
N ALA A 228 16.50 -20.01 2.24
CA ALA A 228 17.87 -20.40 2.62
C ALA A 228 18.78 -20.58 1.40
N GLN A 229 18.21 -21.00 0.26
CA GLN A 229 18.98 -21.32 -0.96
C GLN A 229 19.15 -20.13 -1.92
N HIS A 230 18.34 -19.06 -1.77
CA HIS A 230 18.31 -17.92 -2.70
C HIS A 230 17.53 -16.75 -2.10
N ARG A 231 18.02 -15.53 -2.27
CA ARG A 231 17.40 -14.24 -1.92
C ARG A 231 15.98 -14.09 -2.48
N PHE A 232 15.78 -14.36 -3.77
CA PHE A 232 14.51 -14.07 -4.44
C PHE A 232 13.62 -15.31 -4.63
N ARG A 233 14.18 -16.45 -5.09
CA ARG A 233 13.39 -17.67 -5.26
C ARG A 233 12.87 -18.19 -3.92
N GLY A 234 11.57 -18.41 -3.82
CA GLY A 234 10.90 -18.85 -2.58
C GLY A 234 10.72 -17.75 -1.52
N SER A 235 11.25 -16.54 -1.74
CA SER A 235 11.04 -15.42 -0.83
C SER A 235 9.56 -14.98 -0.82
N ARG A 236 9.10 -14.47 0.33
CA ARG A 236 7.72 -13.98 0.47
C ARG A 236 7.59 -12.85 1.50
N PRO A 237 6.73 -11.84 1.24
CA PRO A 237 6.36 -10.89 2.27
C PRO A 237 5.52 -11.58 3.34
N VAL A 238 5.91 -11.41 4.61
CA VAL A 238 5.14 -11.82 5.78
C VAL A 238 4.64 -10.58 6.50
N TYR A 239 3.32 -10.49 6.58
CA TYR A 239 2.63 -9.40 7.27
C TYR A 239 2.89 -9.43 8.78
N LEU A 240 3.30 -8.29 9.33
CA LEU A 240 3.67 -8.14 10.74
C LEU A 240 2.62 -7.35 11.55
N GLY A 241 1.97 -6.36 10.94
CA GLY A 241 0.99 -5.53 11.65
C GLY A 241 0.46 -4.35 10.85
N VAL A 242 -0.36 -3.51 11.51
CA VAL A 242 -0.87 -2.27 10.94
C VAL A 242 -0.19 -1.07 11.60
N ALA A 243 0.15 -0.06 10.80
CA ALA A 243 0.58 1.25 11.26
C ALA A 243 -0.19 2.36 10.52
N ILE A 244 -0.06 3.60 11.00
CA ILE A 244 -0.59 4.79 10.33
C ILE A 244 0.56 5.68 9.86
N TYR A 245 0.55 6.04 8.58
CA TYR A 245 1.56 6.90 7.96
C TYR A 245 0.86 8.10 7.32
N PRO A 246 0.66 9.22 8.04
CA PRO A 246 -0.23 10.30 7.60
C PRO A 246 0.09 10.90 6.23
N THR A 247 1.37 10.93 5.84
CA THR A 247 1.78 11.38 4.50
C THR A 247 1.37 10.40 3.40
N VAL A 248 1.61 9.09 3.59
CA VAL A 248 1.32 8.07 2.56
C VAL A 248 -0.18 7.79 2.47
N ALA A 249 -0.92 7.93 3.58
CA ALA A 249 -2.39 7.85 3.58
C ALA A 249 -3.10 8.88 2.70
N ARG A 250 -2.40 9.90 2.21
CA ARG A 250 -2.91 10.88 1.23
C ARG A 250 -2.72 10.44 -0.22
N PHE A 251 -1.96 9.37 -0.49
CA PHE A 251 -1.74 8.88 -1.85
C PHE A 251 -2.97 8.08 -2.29
N ASN A 252 -3.64 8.58 -3.33
CA ASN A 252 -4.83 7.94 -3.90
C ASN A 252 -4.50 6.59 -4.55
N HIS A 253 -5.55 5.85 -4.91
CA HIS A 253 -5.39 4.54 -5.52
C HIS A 253 -5.09 4.57 -7.03
N ASP A 254 -4.12 3.76 -7.47
CA ASP A 254 -4.01 3.29 -8.85
C ASP A 254 -3.89 1.75 -8.92
N CYS A 255 -4.51 1.13 -9.93
CA CYS A 255 -4.32 -0.29 -10.22
C CYS A 255 -2.95 -0.59 -10.86
N TYR A 256 -2.26 0.43 -11.38
CA TYR A 256 -0.93 0.40 -11.95
C TYR A 256 -0.06 1.59 -11.44
N PRO A 257 0.30 1.61 -10.15
CA PRO A 257 1.02 2.73 -9.54
C PRO A 257 2.42 2.93 -10.14
N ALA A 258 2.95 4.15 -10.02
CA ALA A 258 4.31 4.53 -10.45
C ALA A 258 5.39 4.30 -9.38
N VAL A 259 5.00 3.72 -8.25
CA VAL A 259 5.81 3.57 -7.04
C VAL A 259 5.68 2.16 -6.47
N THR A 260 6.69 1.73 -5.73
CA THR A 260 6.68 0.52 -4.90
C THR A 260 6.74 0.89 -3.41
N ARG A 261 6.22 0.01 -2.55
CA ARG A 261 6.26 0.12 -1.09
C ARG A 261 7.14 -0.97 -0.49
N TYR A 262 8.06 -0.56 0.37
CA TYR A 262 8.73 -1.45 1.32
C TYR A 262 8.91 -0.72 2.67
N PHE A 263 9.57 -1.36 3.63
CA PHE A 263 9.76 -0.82 4.98
C PHE A 263 11.23 -0.89 5.39
N VAL A 264 11.68 0.08 6.18
CA VAL A 264 13.00 0.11 6.81
C VAL A 264 12.80 0.45 8.29
N GLY A 265 13.05 -0.51 9.17
CA GLY A 265 12.63 -0.46 10.57
C GLY A 265 11.12 -0.20 10.67
N ARG A 266 10.76 0.95 11.26
CA ARG A 266 9.36 1.42 11.40
C ARG A 266 8.91 2.36 10.26
N HIS A 267 9.80 2.73 9.34
CA HIS A 267 9.53 3.70 8.28
C HIS A 267 8.96 3.01 7.05
N ILE A 268 7.87 3.55 6.52
CA ILE A 268 7.39 3.24 5.17
C ILE A 268 8.27 3.93 4.14
N VAL A 269 8.71 3.20 3.13
CA VAL A 269 9.47 3.75 2.00
C VAL A 269 8.62 3.60 0.74
N ILE A 270 8.30 4.73 0.12
CA ILE A 270 7.65 4.80 -1.20
C ILE A 270 8.70 5.25 -2.20
N ARG A 271 9.06 4.38 -3.15
CA ARG A 271 10.11 4.64 -4.15
C ARG A 271 9.53 4.54 -5.56
N ALA A 272 9.83 5.52 -6.40
CA ALA A 272 9.39 5.52 -7.80
C ALA A 272 10.04 4.37 -8.58
N THR A 273 9.22 3.59 -9.31
CA THR A 273 9.65 2.52 -10.22
C THR A 273 9.68 2.98 -11.68
N ARG A 274 9.04 4.12 -11.98
CA ARG A 274 9.13 4.83 -13.26
C ARG A 274 9.23 6.34 -13.05
N GLY A 275 9.65 7.06 -14.10
CA GLY A 275 9.77 8.52 -14.04
C GLY A 275 8.41 9.21 -13.78
N LEU A 276 8.45 10.21 -12.90
CA LEU A 276 7.34 11.10 -12.56
C LEU A 276 7.78 12.55 -12.83
N ARG A 277 6.85 13.38 -13.29
CA ARG A 277 7.04 14.80 -13.59
C ARG A 277 6.38 15.69 -12.54
N PRO A 278 6.80 16.96 -12.39
CA PRO A 278 6.04 17.94 -11.61
C PRO A 278 4.58 17.98 -12.09
N GLY A 279 3.64 17.82 -11.15
CA GLY A 279 2.19 17.71 -11.42
C GLY A 279 1.65 16.29 -11.63
N ASP A 280 2.49 15.27 -11.78
CA ASP A 280 2.02 13.88 -11.82
C ASP A 280 1.48 13.44 -10.45
N VAL A 281 0.39 12.67 -10.46
CA VAL A 281 -0.20 12.12 -9.23
C VAL A 281 0.63 10.94 -8.73
N ILE A 282 1.09 11.03 -7.48
CA ILE A 282 1.65 9.88 -6.75
C ILE A 282 0.50 9.07 -6.16
N ALA A 283 0.41 7.80 -6.55
CA ALA A 283 -0.68 6.90 -6.20
C ALA A 283 -0.15 5.52 -5.78
N GLU A 284 -0.85 4.87 -4.86
CA GLU A 284 -0.51 3.55 -4.31
C GLU A 284 -1.53 2.47 -4.76
N ASN A 285 -1.16 1.18 -4.67
CA ASN A 285 -2.12 0.10 -4.85
C ASN A 285 -2.71 -0.34 -3.51
N TYR A 286 -4.02 -0.12 -3.32
CA TYR A 286 -4.76 -0.49 -2.09
C TYR A 286 -5.06 -2.02 -1.98
N GLY A 287 -4.26 -2.86 -2.64
CA GLY A 287 -4.39 -4.32 -2.68
C GLY A 287 -4.78 -4.93 -4.04
N PRO A 288 -5.80 -4.44 -4.77
CA PRO A 288 -6.20 -5.03 -6.05
C PRO A 288 -5.39 -4.47 -7.22
N ILE A 289 -4.31 -5.17 -7.59
CA ILE A 289 -3.49 -4.87 -8.78
C ILE A 289 -4.06 -5.53 -10.05
N PHE A 290 -3.97 -4.87 -11.20
CA PHE A 290 -4.57 -5.36 -12.46
C PHE A 290 -3.99 -6.70 -12.94
N THR A 291 -2.69 -6.93 -12.71
CA THR A 291 -2.01 -8.17 -13.10
C THR A 291 -2.58 -9.42 -12.43
N LYS A 292 -3.22 -9.31 -11.25
CA LYS A 292 -3.70 -10.43 -10.42
C LYS A 292 -5.22 -10.53 -10.25
N ARG A 293 -5.99 -9.50 -10.63
CA ARG A 293 -7.45 -9.39 -10.38
C ARG A 293 -8.17 -8.76 -11.55
N SER A 294 -9.33 -9.30 -11.94
CA SER A 294 -10.14 -8.76 -13.04
C SER A 294 -10.75 -7.40 -12.67
N LEU A 295 -11.11 -6.57 -13.65
CA LEU A 295 -11.73 -5.25 -13.39
C LEU A 295 -12.93 -5.34 -12.43
N ALA A 296 -13.82 -6.33 -12.62
CA ALA A 296 -14.96 -6.55 -11.75
C ALA A 296 -14.55 -6.85 -10.29
N GLU A 297 -13.49 -7.64 -10.07
CA GLU A 297 -12.95 -7.89 -8.74
C GLU A 297 -12.33 -6.63 -8.13
N ARG A 298 -11.52 -5.89 -8.91
CA ARG A 298 -10.87 -4.65 -8.44
C ARG A 298 -11.92 -3.63 -8.00
N GLN A 299 -12.91 -3.36 -8.84
CA GLN A 299 -13.98 -2.40 -8.54
C GLN A 299 -14.81 -2.84 -7.32
N ARG A 300 -15.20 -4.13 -7.24
CA ARG A 300 -15.96 -4.65 -6.09
C ARG A 300 -15.17 -4.52 -4.79
N THR A 301 -13.87 -4.84 -4.79
CA THR A 301 -13.02 -4.72 -3.60
C THR A 301 -12.87 -3.27 -3.14
N LEU A 302 -12.63 -2.35 -4.07
CA LEU A 302 -12.43 -0.93 -3.76
C LEU A 302 -13.73 -0.26 -3.30
N ALA A 303 -14.84 -0.52 -4.00
CA ALA A 303 -16.15 -0.03 -3.61
C ALA A 303 -16.58 -0.53 -2.23
N ALA A 304 -16.30 -1.80 -1.88
CA ALA A 304 -16.64 -2.35 -0.57
C ALA A 304 -15.75 -1.85 0.59
N ARG A 305 -14.42 -1.75 0.40
CA ARG A 305 -13.47 -1.37 1.47
C ARG A 305 -13.30 0.15 1.61
N TYR A 306 -13.32 0.89 0.51
CA TYR A 306 -12.94 2.31 0.42
C TYR A 306 -14.01 3.22 -0.21
N TRP A 307 -15.17 2.68 -0.60
CA TRP A 307 -16.37 3.45 -0.99
C TRP A 307 -16.19 4.38 -2.20
N PHE A 308 -15.34 4.01 -3.16
CA PHE A 308 -15.15 4.68 -4.45
C PHE A 308 -15.07 3.69 -5.62
N ARG A 309 -15.26 4.19 -6.85
CA ARG A 309 -15.03 3.46 -8.11
C ARG A 309 -13.71 3.93 -8.72
N CYS A 310 -12.81 3.01 -9.06
CA CYS A 310 -11.51 3.36 -9.61
C CYS A 310 -11.61 3.77 -11.10
N THR A 311 -10.99 4.89 -11.44
CA THR A 311 -10.97 5.48 -12.79
C THR A 311 -9.56 5.56 -13.39
N CYS A 312 -8.58 4.86 -12.84
CA CYS A 312 -7.23 4.78 -13.42
C CYS A 312 -7.24 4.17 -14.84
N LYS A 313 -6.18 4.42 -15.62
CA LYS A 313 -6.06 3.95 -17.02
C LYS A 313 -6.32 2.44 -17.16
N ALA A 314 -5.73 1.63 -16.28
CA ALA A 314 -5.90 0.18 -16.28
C ALA A 314 -7.34 -0.31 -15.98
N CYS A 315 -8.20 0.56 -15.42
CA CYS A 315 -9.62 0.29 -15.21
C CYS A 315 -10.53 0.90 -16.28
N GLN A 316 -10.11 1.99 -16.94
CA GLN A 316 -10.83 2.57 -18.08
C GLN A 316 -10.68 1.70 -19.34
N GLU A 317 -9.49 1.13 -19.55
CA GLU A 317 -9.13 0.32 -20.72
C GLU A 317 -9.22 -1.21 -20.46
N ASP A 318 -9.83 -1.63 -19.35
CA ASP A 318 -9.91 -3.02 -18.86
C ASP A 318 -8.66 -3.89 -19.13
N TRP A 319 -7.52 -3.47 -18.57
CA TRP A 319 -6.25 -4.13 -18.88
C TRP A 319 -6.25 -5.61 -18.48
N PRO A 320 -5.72 -6.50 -19.34
CA PRO A 320 -5.73 -7.94 -19.10
C PRO A 320 -4.88 -8.32 -17.89
N ARG A 321 -5.30 -9.39 -17.22
CA ARG A 321 -4.51 -10.06 -16.16
C ARG A 321 -3.22 -10.63 -16.76
N PHE A 322 -2.23 -10.88 -15.93
CA PHE A 322 -0.89 -11.28 -16.36
C PHE A 322 -0.85 -12.54 -17.25
N GLU A 323 -1.77 -13.48 -17.01
CA GLU A 323 -2.00 -14.69 -17.83
C GLU A 323 -2.27 -14.39 -19.32
N ASN A 324 -2.91 -13.26 -19.63
CA ASN A 324 -3.37 -12.88 -20.97
C ASN A 324 -2.62 -11.65 -21.53
N LEU A 325 -1.54 -11.25 -20.88
CA LEU A 325 -0.80 -10.01 -21.15
C LEU A 325 0.36 -10.30 -22.09
N THR A 326 0.48 -9.58 -23.21
CA THR A 326 1.52 -9.81 -24.23
C THR A 326 2.35 -8.55 -24.51
N ASN A 327 3.51 -8.72 -25.14
CA ASN A 327 4.35 -7.59 -25.56
C ASN A 327 3.78 -6.83 -26.79
N ASP A 328 2.92 -7.48 -27.58
CA ASP A 328 2.29 -6.88 -28.76
C ASP A 328 1.23 -5.83 -28.40
N SER A 329 0.75 -5.85 -27.16
CA SER A 329 -0.16 -4.83 -26.60
C SER A 329 0.51 -3.48 -26.33
N ALA A 330 1.84 -3.39 -26.42
CA ALA A 330 2.57 -2.13 -26.25
C ALA A 330 2.12 -1.06 -27.25
N SER A 331 2.01 0.16 -26.77
CA SER A 331 1.80 1.33 -27.62
C SER A 331 3.05 2.21 -27.64
N LEU A 332 3.55 2.52 -28.83
CA LEU A 332 4.68 3.42 -29.05
C LEU A 332 4.26 4.89 -28.91
N ARG A 333 5.10 5.72 -28.28
CA ARG A 333 4.89 7.16 -28.16
C ARG A 333 5.32 7.88 -29.43
N CYS A 334 4.53 8.87 -29.84
CA CYS A 334 4.89 9.77 -30.94
C CYS A 334 6.29 10.39 -30.69
N PRO A 335 7.19 10.41 -31.68
CA PRO A 335 8.51 10.99 -31.51
C PRO A 335 8.52 12.53 -31.49
N THR A 336 7.41 13.19 -31.89
CA THR A 336 7.30 14.65 -31.87
C THR A 336 7.31 15.17 -30.43
N ALA A 337 8.24 16.07 -30.09
CA ALA A 337 8.28 16.74 -28.80
C ALA A 337 6.92 17.38 -28.44
N GLY A 338 6.49 17.22 -27.19
CA GLY A 338 5.18 17.68 -26.70
C GLY A 338 3.98 16.80 -27.09
N CYS A 339 4.12 15.85 -28.03
CA CYS A 339 3.01 15.00 -28.45
C CYS A 339 2.81 13.79 -27.51
N GLY A 340 1.71 13.77 -26.76
CA GLY A 340 1.34 12.65 -25.89
C GLY A 340 0.73 11.43 -26.60
N ARG A 341 0.61 11.43 -27.94
CA ARG A 341 -0.14 10.39 -28.66
C ARG A 341 0.58 9.03 -28.65
N LEU A 342 -0.21 7.98 -28.40
CA LEU A 342 0.19 6.58 -28.47
C LEU A 342 -0.28 5.92 -29.78
N HIS A 343 0.51 4.97 -30.28
CA HIS A 343 0.31 4.22 -31.52
C HIS A 343 0.52 2.71 -31.27
N SER A 344 -0.40 1.85 -31.73
CA SER A 344 -0.32 0.39 -31.51
C SER A 344 0.87 -0.25 -32.23
N ARG A 345 1.60 -1.15 -31.55
CA ARG A 345 2.69 -1.96 -32.14
C ARG A 345 2.18 -2.91 -33.23
N ALA A 346 1.03 -3.55 -33.01
CA ALA A 346 0.45 -4.51 -33.96
C ALA A 346 0.19 -3.92 -35.35
N SER A 347 -0.25 -2.66 -35.43
CA SER A 347 -0.50 -1.99 -36.71
C SER A 347 0.77 -1.66 -37.50
N GLN A 348 1.94 -1.64 -36.85
CA GLN A 348 3.24 -1.48 -37.50
C GLN A 348 3.81 -2.83 -37.97
N GLN A 349 3.74 -3.88 -37.12
CA GLN A 349 4.24 -5.22 -37.47
C GLN A 349 3.51 -5.82 -38.68
N GLN A 350 2.18 -5.66 -38.77
CA GLN A 350 1.41 -6.13 -39.93
C GLN A 350 1.83 -5.44 -41.24
N GLN A 351 2.19 -4.16 -41.19
CA GLN A 351 2.68 -3.41 -42.37
C GLN A 351 4.10 -3.82 -42.78
N GLN A 352 4.97 -4.16 -41.81
CA GLN A 352 6.32 -4.66 -42.10
C GLN A 352 6.27 -6.07 -42.74
N GLN A 353 5.51 -7.00 -42.16
CA GLN A 353 5.46 -8.40 -42.61
C GLN A 353 4.88 -8.56 -44.02
N GLN A 354 3.92 -7.73 -44.43
CA GLN A 354 3.32 -7.81 -45.76
C GLN A 354 4.16 -7.18 -46.89
N GLN A 355 5.18 -6.36 -46.61
CA GLN A 355 5.84 -5.54 -47.64
C GLN A 355 7.37 -5.59 -47.70
N GLN A 356 8.07 -6.22 -46.73
CA GLN A 356 9.56 -6.28 -46.69
C GLN A 356 10.24 -4.92 -46.98
N ARG A 357 9.66 -3.83 -46.46
CA ARG A 357 10.08 -2.44 -46.76
C ARG A 357 10.19 -1.63 -45.46
N PRO A 358 11.07 -0.60 -45.43
CA PRO A 358 11.22 0.28 -44.27
C PRO A 358 9.89 0.98 -43.91
N CYS A 359 9.76 1.33 -42.63
CA CYS A 359 8.50 1.86 -42.08
C CYS A 359 8.07 3.16 -42.80
N LYS A 360 6.94 3.11 -43.51
CA LYS A 360 6.39 4.30 -44.19
C LYS A 360 6.01 5.37 -43.13
N PRO A 361 6.36 6.65 -43.34
CA PRO A 361 5.98 7.71 -42.41
C PRO A 361 4.46 7.83 -42.27
N ILE A 362 3.94 7.66 -41.06
CA ILE A 362 2.50 7.79 -40.75
C ILE A 362 2.17 9.22 -40.33
N LYS A 363 0.96 9.71 -40.63
CA LYS A 363 0.48 10.99 -40.10
C LYS A 363 -0.01 10.77 -38.66
N CYS A 364 0.59 11.44 -37.68
CA CYS A 364 0.14 11.33 -36.29
C CYS A 364 -1.17 12.10 -36.08
N PRO A 365 -2.25 11.49 -35.55
CA PRO A 365 -3.50 12.23 -35.31
C PRO A 365 -3.40 13.27 -34.20
N GLY A 366 -2.39 13.17 -33.32
CA GLY A 366 -2.15 14.13 -32.24
C GLY A 366 -1.47 15.41 -32.72
N CYS A 367 -0.28 15.31 -33.32
CA CYS A 367 0.50 16.48 -33.76
C CYS A 367 0.35 16.82 -35.25
N GLN A 368 -0.41 16.03 -36.02
CA GLN A 368 -0.61 16.13 -37.48
C GLN A 368 0.67 16.02 -38.36
N LYS A 369 1.86 15.88 -37.76
CA LYS A 369 3.13 15.67 -38.46
C LYS A 369 3.26 14.24 -39.01
N LYS A 370 4.04 14.08 -40.08
CA LYS A 370 4.54 12.77 -40.52
C LYS A 370 5.60 12.30 -39.52
N ILE A 371 5.50 11.06 -39.05
CA ILE A 371 6.41 10.46 -38.06
C ILE A 371 6.85 9.07 -38.51
N CYS A 372 8.07 8.68 -38.14
CA CYS A 372 8.51 7.28 -38.14
C CYS A 372 8.45 6.72 -36.71
N LEU A 373 8.15 5.43 -36.56
CA LEU A 373 8.13 4.74 -35.27
C LEU A 373 9.26 3.69 -35.13
N GLU A 374 10.14 3.60 -36.13
CA GLU A 374 11.21 2.60 -36.21
C GLU A 374 12.19 2.71 -35.03
N ASP A 375 12.74 3.90 -34.76
CA ASP A 375 13.61 4.15 -33.59
C ASP A 375 12.91 3.83 -32.25
N ARG A 376 11.59 4.04 -32.17
CA ARG A 376 10.79 3.75 -30.97
C ARG A 376 10.59 2.24 -30.79
N LEU A 377 10.45 1.51 -31.89
CA LEU A 377 10.37 0.04 -31.90
C LEU A 377 11.73 -0.61 -31.63
N ALA A 378 12.82 -0.08 -32.20
CA ALA A 378 14.19 -0.52 -31.93
C ALA A 378 14.53 -0.34 -30.43
N CYS A 379 14.29 0.87 -29.89
CA CYS A 379 14.48 1.13 -28.47
C CYS A 379 13.57 0.26 -27.57
N LEU A 380 12.36 -0.09 -27.99
CA LEU A 380 11.53 -1.04 -27.26
C LEU A 380 12.15 -2.45 -27.23
N ARG A 381 12.71 -2.94 -28.35
CA ARG A 381 13.44 -4.22 -28.40
C ARG A 381 14.71 -4.20 -27.54
N GLU A 382 15.44 -3.09 -27.50
CA GLU A 382 16.55 -2.91 -26.55
C GLU A 382 16.06 -3.00 -25.09
N CYS A 383 14.91 -2.40 -24.75
CA CYS A 383 14.32 -2.53 -23.42
C CYS A 383 13.97 -4.00 -23.11
N GLU A 384 13.38 -4.73 -24.06
CA GLU A 384 13.09 -6.17 -23.92
C GLU A 384 14.38 -6.99 -23.65
N ALA A 385 15.48 -6.69 -24.35
CA ALA A 385 16.78 -7.32 -24.11
C ALA A 385 17.39 -6.95 -22.73
N LEU A 386 17.30 -5.67 -22.33
CA LEU A 386 17.76 -5.22 -21.01
C LEU A 386 16.93 -5.80 -19.87
N TYR A 387 15.62 -6.03 -20.05
CA TYR A 387 14.81 -6.73 -19.05
C TYR A 387 15.30 -8.16 -18.86
N THR A 388 15.59 -8.89 -19.95
CA THR A 388 16.16 -10.24 -19.88
C THR A 388 17.48 -10.25 -19.12
N ARG A 389 18.39 -9.30 -19.40
CA ARG A 389 19.66 -9.14 -18.67
C ARG A 389 19.44 -8.84 -17.17
N GLY A 390 18.64 -7.84 -16.83
CA GLY A 390 18.40 -7.46 -15.43
C GLY A 390 17.68 -8.54 -14.61
N LEU A 391 16.86 -9.38 -15.27
CA LEU A 391 16.28 -10.58 -14.67
C LEU A 391 17.31 -11.69 -14.46
N ALA A 392 18.29 -11.84 -15.36
CA ALA A 392 19.42 -12.76 -15.17
C ALA A 392 20.31 -12.30 -13.99
N SER A 393 20.73 -11.04 -13.94
CA SER A 393 21.48 -10.49 -12.79
C SER A 393 20.72 -10.65 -11.46
N MET A 394 19.38 -10.57 -11.47
CA MET A 394 18.55 -10.83 -10.28
C MET A 394 18.59 -12.31 -9.85
N GLU A 395 18.57 -13.24 -10.81
CA GLU A 395 18.67 -14.68 -10.59
C GLU A 395 20.09 -15.09 -10.16
N GLU A 396 21.12 -14.39 -10.61
CA GLU A 396 22.53 -14.50 -10.17
C GLU A 396 22.82 -13.74 -8.86
N GLU A 397 21.77 -13.25 -8.20
CA GLU A 397 21.79 -12.52 -6.92
C GLU A 397 22.58 -11.19 -6.92
N GLN A 398 22.94 -10.68 -8.10
CA GLN A 398 23.61 -9.40 -8.34
C GLN A 398 22.60 -8.23 -8.23
N VAL A 399 22.11 -8.00 -7.01
CA VAL A 399 21.01 -7.07 -6.72
C VAL A 399 21.27 -5.65 -7.26
N SER A 400 22.49 -5.13 -7.13
CA SER A 400 22.85 -3.79 -7.60
C SER A 400 22.77 -3.67 -9.13
N GLU A 401 23.40 -4.59 -9.87
CA GLU A 401 23.36 -4.59 -11.34
C GLU A 401 21.93 -4.79 -11.87
N ALA A 402 21.15 -5.67 -11.21
CA ALA A 402 19.74 -5.86 -11.52
C ALA A 402 18.93 -4.55 -11.34
N ILE A 403 19.15 -3.82 -10.24
CA ILE A 403 18.49 -2.52 -10.00
C ILE A 403 18.87 -1.51 -11.08
N GLU A 404 20.14 -1.38 -11.42
CA GLU A 404 20.62 -0.42 -12.42
C GLU A 404 20.06 -0.72 -13.81
N THR A 405 20.26 -1.97 -14.28
CA THR A 405 19.80 -2.44 -15.59
C THR A 405 18.29 -2.31 -15.75
N LEU A 406 17.51 -2.74 -14.75
CA LEU A 406 16.04 -2.65 -14.81
C LEU A 406 15.57 -1.19 -14.74
N ARG A 407 16.18 -0.33 -13.92
CA ARG A 407 15.82 1.10 -13.86
C ARG A 407 16.13 1.82 -15.17
N GLU A 408 17.25 1.51 -15.81
CA GLU A 408 17.60 2.09 -17.11
C GLU A 408 16.58 1.66 -18.18
N ALA A 409 16.31 0.35 -18.28
CA ALA A 409 15.36 -0.21 -19.24
C ALA A 409 13.94 0.36 -19.08
N LEU A 410 13.45 0.46 -17.84
CA LEU A 410 12.15 1.09 -17.54
C LEU A 410 12.16 2.59 -17.86
N GLY A 411 13.27 3.28 -17.57
CA GLY A 411 13.47 4.68 -17.92
C GLY A 411 13.44 4.93 -19.43
N ARG A 412 14.06 4.05 -20.23
CA ARG A 412 13.99 4.05 -21.71
C ARG A 412 12.56 3.76 -22.18
N PHE A 413 11.95 2.68 -21.70
CA PHE A 413 10.59 2.26 -22.08
C PHE A 413 9.56 3.37 -21.89
N HIS A 414 9.49 3.98 -20.70
CA HIS A 414 8.47 5.00 -20.43
C HIS A 414 8.66 6.30 -21.25
N ARG A 415 9.82 6.51 -21.90
CA ARG A 415 10.06 7.58 -22.89
C ARG A 415 9.58 7.21 -24.30
N VAL A 416 9.68 5.94 -24.71
CA VAL A 416 9.40 5.51 -26.10
C VAL A 416 8.08 4.76 -26.28
N ALA A 417 7.52 4.22 -25.21
CA ALA A 417 6.33 3.38 -25.20
C ALA A 417 5.46 3.63 -23.96
N GLY A 418 4.30 2.99 -23.91
CA GLY A 418 3.36 3.02 -22.80
C GLY A 418 2.68 1.67 -22.60
N ALA A 419 2.40 1.37 -21.33
CA ALA A 419 1.68 0.18 -20.89
C ALA A 419 0.22 0.14 -21.42
N PRO A 420 -0.36 -1.07 -21.58
CA PRO A 420 0.11 -2.37 -21.08
C PRO A 420 1.30 -2.96 -21.87
N HIS A 421 2.23 -3.62 -21.18
CA HIS A 421 3.35 -4.37 -21.80
C HIS A 421 3.90 -5.43 -20.84
N ARG A 422 3.80 -6.72 -21.18
CA ARG A 422 4.06 -7.84 -20.24
C ARG A 422 5.42 -7.76 -19.57
N ASP A 423 6.50 -7.63 -20.34
CA ASP A 423 7.86 -7.73 -19.79
C ASP A 423 8.28 -6.47 -19.02
N THR A 424 7.69 -5.31 -19.35
CA THR A 424 7.83 -4.10 -18.51
C THR A 424 7.23 -4.33 -17.13
N HIS A 425 6.08 -4.99 -17.02
CA HIS A 425 5.48 -5.28 -15.73
C HIS A 425 6.26 -6.35 -14.94
N LEU A 426 6.93 -7.30 -15.62
CA LEU A 426 7.90 -8.18 -14.96
C LEU A 426 9.08 -7.40 -14.43
N ALA A 427 9.67 -6.52 -15.22
CA ALA A 427 10.79 -5.66 -14.82
C ALA A 427 10.42 -4.74 -13.64
N GLU A 428 9.20 -4.17 -13.62
CA GLU A 428 8.69 -3.37 -12.50
C GLU A 428 8.49 -4.21 -11.21
N ILE A 429 8.06 -5.47 -11.33
CA ILE A 429 7.95 -6.41 -10.21
C ILE A 429 9.33 -6.84 -9.71
N ALA A 430 10.24 -7.19 -10.60
CA ALA A 430 11.62 -7.57 -10.29
C ALA A 430 12.38 -6.43 -9.59
N LEU A 431 12.33 -5.22 -10.16
CA LEU A 431 12.90 -4.02 -9.54
C LEU A 431 12.28 -3.76 -8.16
N SER A 432 10.96 -3.96 -8.00
CA SER A 432 10.31 -3.82 -6.70
C SER A 432 10.84 -4.80 -5.66
N SER A 433 11.10 -6.05 -6.05
CA SER A 433 11.71 -7.07 -5.17
C SER A 433 13.16 -6.72 -4.82
N CYS A 434 13.99 -6.32 -5.78
CA CYS A 434 15.37 -5.91 -5.53
C CYS A 434 15.46 -4.67 -4.63
N LEU A 435 14.56 -3.69 -4.80
CA LEU A 435 14.47 -2.52 -3.92
C LEU A 435 14.04 -2.90 -2.49
N ALA A 436 13.15 -3.87 -2.34
CA ALA A 436 12.69 -4.37 -1.04
C ALA A 436 13.70 -5.28 -0.31
N ASP A 437 14.71 -5.83 -1.00
CA ASP A 437 15.82 -6.58 -0.38
C ASP A 437 16.68 -5.67 0.53
N SER A 438 16.79 -4.37 0.20
CA SER A 438 17.36 -3.34 1.09
C SER A 438 16.45 -2.91 2.26
N GLY A 439 15.30 -3.56 2.43
CA GLY A 439 14.31 -3.26 3.45
C GLY A 439 14.36 -4.21 4.66
N ASN A 440 13.24 -4.26 5.39
CA ASN A 440 13.00 -5.25 6.43
C ASN A 440 13.02 -6.66 5.82
N THR A 441 14.15 -7.35 5.94
CA THR A 441 14.32 -8.74 5.51
C THR A 441 14.62 -9.64 6.70
N TRP A 442 14.22 -10.90 6.59
CA TRP A 442 14.60 -11.95 7.53
C TRP A 442 15.15 -13.14 6.76
N ARG A 443 16.33 -13.62 7.15
CA ARG A 443 16.93 -14.86 6.66
C ARG A 443 16.81 -15.93 7.74
N PRO A 444 16.53 -17.20 7.39
CA PRO A 444 16.81 -18.30 8.29
C PRO A 444 18.29 -18.27 8.65
N THR A 445 18.63 -18.31 9.94
CA THR A 445 19.98 -18.68 10.37
C THR A 445 20.29 -20.06 9.80
N ALA A 446 21.50 -20.27 9.28
CA ALA A 446 21.95 -21.62 8.98
C ALA A 446 21.91 -22.44 10.29
N LEU A 447 21.32 -23.63 10.22
CA LEU A 447 21.26 -24.61 11.31
C LEU A 447 22.51 -25.48 11.32
#